data_AF-A0A7X3V447-F1
#
_entry.id   AF-A0A7X3V447-F1
#
_cell.length_a   1.000
_cell.length_b   1.000
_cell.length_c   1.000
_cell.angle_alpha   90.00
_cell.angle_beta   90.00
_cell.angle_gamma   90.00
#
_symmetry.space_group_name_H-M   'P 1'
#
loop_
_entity.id
_entity.type
_entity.pdbx_description
1 polymer ?
#
loop_
_entity_poly.entity_id
_entity_poly.type
_entity_poly.pdbx_seq_one_letter_code
_entity_poly.pdbx_strand_id
1 'polypeptide(L)'
;MEGQRLHRRAAQAEEYRVSEDPKGSPPESGAAPANESASAASRSAATGPADPGAISRRGALKVIAAGAALGAAGSCAPEEAAQSAESAHETLSGFDPLPPSNPMAAGTPTDPDMLAPVVPWEMVLTDEEMRLVAALADVIIPADDRSPAASALGVPDYVNEFVSAPGHEDNLIALRGGLAWLNRAARERFDAEDFPALTLAQKHEICDEICFEPDAPADLKPQARFFDQFRDMVSTGFWTTEEGMRDLGYVGNVPLPSFDGPPPEVLAQLGLEGDDLV
;
A
#
# COMPACT_ATOMS: atom_id res chain seq x y z
N MET A 1 13.16 -51.26 -1.00
CA MET A 1 12.32 -50.73 0.10
C MET A 1 11.47 -49.57 -0.42
N GLU A 2 10.68 -49.78 -1.48
CA GLU A 2 9.81 -48.76 -2.09
C GLU A 2 8.32 -49.04 -1.80
N GLY A 3 7.95 -50.31 -1.64
CA GLY A 3 6.56 -50.75 -1.55
C GLY A 3 5.84 -50.50 -0.21
N GLN A 4 6.56 -50.14 0.86
CA GLN A 4 5.94 -49.89 2.17
C GLN A 4 5.65 -48.41 2.46
N ARG A 5 6.13 -47.48 1.62
CA ARG A 5 5.83 -46.03 1.77
C ARG A 5 4.57 -45.59 1.05
N LEU A 6 4.13 -46.32 0.02
CA LEU A 6 2.91 -46.03 -0.73
C LEU A 6 1.63 -46.40 0.03
N HIS A 7 1.65 -47.47 0.85
CA HIS A 7 0.48 -47.85 1.65
C HIS A 7 0.21 -46.93 2.85
N ARG A 8 1.21 -46.20 3.35
CA ARG A 8 1.02 -45.30 4.49
C ARG A 8 0.45 -43.93 4.12
N ARG A 9 0.49 -43.53 2.84
CA ARG A 9 -0.13 -42.29 2.34
C ARG A 9 -1.58 -42.46 1.89
N ALA A 10 -1.99 -43.67 1.49
CA ALA A 10 -3.38 -43.95 1.12
C ALA A 10 -4.31 -44.02 2.36
N ALA A 11 -3.82 -44.53 3.50
CA ALA A 11 -4.61 -44.63 4.73
C ALA A 11 -4.89 -43.27 5.42
N GLN A 12 -4.13 -42.22 5.09
CA GLN A 12 -4.30 -40.89 5.70
C GLN A 12 -5.20 -39.96 4.85
N ALA A 13 -5.55 -40.37 3.64
CA ALA A 13 -6.44 -39.63 2.73
C ALA A 13 -7.92 -40.06 2.83
N GLU A 14 -8.21 -41.12 3.60
CA GLU A 14 -9.56 -41.68 3.75
C GLU A 14 -10.23 -41.29 5.08
N GLU A 15 -9.51 -40.63 5.99
CA GLU A 15 -10.03 -40.14 7.27
C GLU A 15 -10.52 -38.68 7.21
N TYR A 16 -10.41 -38.01 6.05
CA TYR A 16 -10.82 -36.61 5.88
C TYR A 16 -11.81 -36.45 4.72
N ARG A 17 -12.97 -37.10 4.83
CA ARG A 17 -14.17 -36.72 4.08
C ARG A 17 -15.43 -37.09 4.85
N VAL A 18 -16.37 -36.14 4.88
CA VAL A 18 -17.76 -36.21 5.36
C VAL A 18 -17.99 -35.80 6.82
N SER A 19 -18.32 -34.51 7.03
CA SER A 19 -19.67 -34.15 7.48
C SER A 19 -19.88 -32.63 7.36
N GLU A 20 -20.60 -32.22 6.31
CA GLU A 20 -21.35 -30.96 6.30
C GLU A 20 -22.80 -31.31 6.67
N ASP A 21 -23.33 -30.70 7.74
CA ASP A 21 -24.61 -29.95 7.72
C ASP A 21 -25.05 -29.45 9.13
N PRO A 22 -25.96 -28.47 9.22
CA PRO A 22 -25.81 -27.28 10.09
C PRO A 22 -26.73 -27.23 11.31
N LYS A 23 -26.34 -26.40 12.30
CA LYS A 23 -27.12 -25.63 13.30
C LYS A 23 -26.46 -25.69 14.68
N GLY A 24 -26.06 -24.54 15.18
CA GLY A 24 -25.69 -24.36 16.59
C GLY A 24 -25.28 -22.92 16.86
N SER A 25 -26.19 -22.13 17.40
CA SER A 25 -25.94 -20.76 17.88
C SER A 25 -24.76 -20.72 18.87
N PRO A 26 -23.90 -19.69 18.84
CA PRO A 26 -22.85 -19.54 19.84
C PRO A 26 -23.44 -19.10 21.20
N PRO A 27 -22.92 -19.61 22.33
CA PRO A 27 -23.35 -19.16 23.65
C PRO A 27 -22.73 -17.80 24.00
N GLU A 28 -23.56 -16.94 24.59
CA GLU A 28 -23.16 -15.70 25.25
C GLU A 28 -22.10 -15.97 26.32
N SER A 29 -20.97 -15.26 26.24
CA SER A 29 -19.92 -15.29 27.26
C SER A 29 -19.68 -13.89 27.81
N GLY A 30 -20.34 -13.64 28.95
CA GLY A 30 -19.75 -13.02 30.14
C GLY A 30 -18.91 -11.75 29.96
N ALA A 31 -19.58 -10.61 30.13
CA ALA A 31 -18.94 -9.37 30.55
C ALA A 31 -18.13 -9.58 31.85
N ALA A 32 -16.85 -9.16 31.83
CA ALA A 32 -16.05 -8.96 33.03
C ALA A 32 -16.04 -7.48 33.41
N PRO A 33 -16.05 -7.15 34.71
CA PRO A 33 -16.61 -5.90 35.22
C PRO A 33 -15.66 -4.69 35.18
N ALA A 34 -16.29 -3.52 35.10
CA ALA A 34 -15.71 -2.21 35.35
C ALA A 34 -15.01 -2.14 36.71
N ASN A 35 -13.77 -1.64 36.73
CA ASN A 35 -13.07 -1.28 37.95
C ASN A 35 -13.40 0.18 38.31
N GLU A 36 -14.44 0.36 39.11
CA GLU A 36 -14.62 1.56 39.92
C GLU A 36 -13.60 1.52 41.08
N SER A 37 -12.58 2.37 41.01
CA SER A 37 -11.86 2.79 42.20
C SER A 37 -12.08 4.28 42.43
N ALA A 38 -12.94 4.55 43.40
CA ALA A 38 -13.09 5.83 44.04
C ALA A 38 -11.77 6.29 44.68
N SER A 39 -11.41 7.55 44.46
CA SER A 39 -10.68 8.33 45.46
C SER A 39 -11.17 9.77 45.43
N ALA A 40 -12.00 10.08 46.42
CA ALA A 40 -12.41 11.42 46.77
C ALA A 40 -11.30 12.09 47.62
N ALA A 41 -10.72 13.17 47.11
CA ALA A 41 -10.11 14.29 47.84
C ALA A 41 -9.46 15.19 46.77
N SER A 42 -9.65 16.50 46.67
CA SER A 42 -10.10 17.50 47.61
C SER A 42 -10.54 18.73 46.80
N ARG A 43 -11.63 19.37 47.23
CA ARG A 43 -11.93 20.75 46.83
C ARG A 43 -10.97 21.65 47.59
N SER A 44 -10.11 22.37 46.88
CA SER A 44 -9.48 23.57 47.41
C SER A 44 -9.56 24.67 46.37
N ALA A 45 -10.49 25.59 46.61
CA ALA A 45 -10.49 26.91 46.01
C ALA A 45 -9.32 27.69 46.62
N ALA A 46 -8.31 28.00 45.82
CA ALA A 46 -7.28 28.95 46.16
C ALA A 46 -7.18 29.97 45.02
N THR A 47 -7.89 31.07 45.21
CA THR A 47 -7.72 32.33 44.49
C THR A 47 -6.27 32.81 44.64
N GLY A 48 -5.52 32.80 43.55
CA GLY A 48 -4.19 33.41 43.42
C GLY A 48 -4.21 34.54 42.38
N PRO A 49 -3.32 35.54 42.48
CA PRO A 49 -3.43 36.82 41.77
C PRO A 49 -3.19 36.67 40.25
N ALA A 50 -3.87 37.54 39.49
CA ALA A 50 -3.82 37.59 38.03
C ALA A 50 -2.42 37.95 37.49
N ASP A 51 -1.95 37.17 36.54
CA ASP A 51 -0.75 37.39 35.73
C ASP A 51 -0.99 38.57 34.74
N PRO A 52 -0.13 39.61 34.69
CA PRO A 52 -0.32 40.76 33.80
C PRO A 52 -0.10 40.48 32.31
N GLY A 53 0.16 39.23 31.89
CA GLY A 53 0.36 38.84 30.49
C GLY A 53 -0.82 38.18 29.78
N ALA A 54 -1.90 37.81 30.48
CA ALA A 54 -2.98 37.01 29.86
C ALA A 54 -3.96 37.88 29.06
N ILE A 55 -4.00 37.71 27.74
CA ILE A 55 -5.01 38.34 26.87
C ILE A 55 -6.39 37.88 27.34
N SER A 56 -7.19 38.83 27.84
CA SER A 56 -8.56 38.59 28.25
C SER A 56 -9.36 37.94 27.12
N ARG A 57 -10.29 37.02 27.44
CA ARG A 57 -11.27 36.44 26.50
C ARG A 57 -12.00 37.50 25.67
N ARG A 58 -12.20 38.70 26.23
CA ARG A 58 -12.77 39.86 25.53
C ARG A 58 -11.79 40.50 24.53
N GLY A 59 -10.50 40.43 24.80
CA GLY A 59 -9.42 40.84 23.87
C GLY A 59 -9.33 39.89 22.67
N ALA A 60 -9.42 38.58 22.89
CA ALA A 60 -9.45 37.59 21.81
C ALA A 60 -10.64 37.80 20.84
N LEU A 61 -11.83 38.10 21.38
CA LEU A 61 -13.02 38.36 20.54
C LEU A 61 -12.91 39.64 19.71
N LYS A 62 -12.14 40.65 20.15
CA LYS A 62 -11.92 41.87 19.37
C LYS A 62 -10.98 41.64 18.18
N VAL A 63 -10.01 40.74 18.32
CA VAL A 63 -9.08 40.39 17.23
C VAL A 63 -9.79 39.60 16.13
N ILE A 64 -10.67 38.67 16.50
CA ILE A 64 -11.48 37.91 15.52
C ILE A 64 -12.43 38.83 14.75
N ALA A 65 -13.00 39.86 15.39
CA ALA A 65 -13.89 40.81 14.73
C ALA A 65 -13.18 41.74 13.73
N ALA A 66 -11.84 41.88 13.80
CA ALA A 66 -11.07 42.73 12.89
C ALA A 66 -10.74 42.06 11.54
N GLY A 67 -10.86 40.73 11.43
CA GLY A 67 -10.58 39.99 10.19
C GLY A 67 -11.70 39.98 9.16
N ALA A 68 -12.88 40.51 9.48
CA ALA A 68 -14.08 40.39 8.63
C ALA A 68 -14.37 41.62 7.75
N ALA A 69 -13.45 42.57 7.62
CA ALA A 69 -13.65 43.76 6.82
C ALA A 69 -12.51 43.97 5.82
N LEU A 70 -12.53 43.24 4.71
CA LEU A 70 -11.99 43.68 3.41
C LEU A 70 -12.55 42.76 2.32
N GLY A 71 -13.68 43.16 1.75
CA GLY A 71 -14.26 42.51 0.58
C GLY A 71 -15.11 43.51 -0.20
N ALA A 72 -14.48 44.22 -1.14
CA ALA A 72 -15.07 44.58 -2.44
C ALA A 72 -14.11 45.37 -3.33
N ALA A 73 -14.06 44.94 -4.60
CA ALA A 73 -13.75 45.65 -5.85
C ALA A 73 -12.28 45.73 -6.34
N GLY A 74 -12.06 45.22 -7.56
CA GLY A 74 -11.07 45.81 -8.49
C GLY A 74 -10.28 44.86 -9.41
N SER A 75 -10.84 44.55 -10.57
CA SER A 75 -10.19 44.28 -11.87
C SER A 75 -8.66 44.49 -12.04
N CYS A 76 -7.95 43.41 -12.37
CA CYS A 76 -6.84 43.26 -13.34
C CYS A 76 -5.68 44.30 -13.37
N ALA A 77 -4.51 43.95 -12.78
CA ALA A 77 -3.16 44.29 -13.27
C ALA A 77 -2.12 43.28 -12.68
N PRO A 78 -1.08 42.85 -13.43
CA PRO A 78 -0.27 41.69 -13.06
C PRO A 78 0.96 42.00 -12.19
N GLU A 79 1.12 43.23 -11.69
CA GLU A 79 2.35 43.66 -10.99
C GLU A 79 2.28 43.56 -9.45
N GLU A 80 1.10 43.34 -8.85
CA GLU A 80 0.92 43.12 -7.40
C GLU A 80 0.89 41.64 -6.99
N ALA A 81 0.92 40.70 -7.96
CA ALA A 81 0.93 39.26 -7.70
C ALA A 81 2.27 38.76 -7.12
N ALA A 82 3.39 39.42 -7.48
CA ALA A 82 4.71 39.05 -6.98
C ALA A 82 4.92 39.45 -5.50
N GLN A 83 4.43 40.62 -5.10
CA GLN A 83 4.54 41.09 -3.70
C GLN A 83 3.55 40.39 -2.77
N SER A 84 2.41 39.91 -3.31
CA SER A 84 1.44 39.11 -2.55
C SER A 84 1.91 37.67 -2.31
N ALA A 85 2.73 37.11 -3.20
CA ALA A 85 3.34 35.79 -3.01
C ALA A 85 4.48 35.83 -1.97
N GLU A 86 5.27 36.91 -1.95
CA GLU A 86 6.29 37.14 -0.92
C GLU A 86 5.66 37.38 0.46
N SER A 87 4.59 38.20 0.54
CA SER A 87 3.88 38.37 1.80
C SER A 87 3.15 37.12 2.25
N ALA A 88 2.64 36.27 1.34
CA ALA A 88 2.01 35.00 1.70
C ALA A 88 3.02 34.00 2.29
N HIS A 89 4.24 33.95 1.77
CA HIS A 89 5.32 33.14 2.34
C HIS A 89 5.77 33.66 3.72
N GLU A 90 5.80 34.98 3.93
CA GLU A 90 6.14 35.59 5.22
C GLU A 90 5.00 35.51 6.25
N THR A 91 3.74 35.45 5.81
CA THR A 91 2.58 35.24 6.70
C THR A 91 2.39 33.76 7.06
N LEU A 92 2.92 32.83 6.25
CA LEU A 92 2.95 31.39 6.55
C LEU A 92 4.20 30.96 7.33
N SER A 93 5.26 31.77 7.38
CA SER A 93 6.46 31.48 8.18
C SER A 93 6.28 31.77 9.68
N GLY A 94 5.13 32.31 10.09
CA GLY A 94 4.77 32.58 11.49
C GLY A 94 3.90 31.51 12.14
N PHE A 95 3.66 30.39 11.45
CA PHE A 95 3.10 29.21 12.09
C PHE A 95 4.28 28.37 12.59
N ASP A 96 4.63 28.56 13.87
CA ASP A 96 5.39 27.54 14.58
C ASP A 96 4.72 26.20 14.27
N PRO A 97 5.46 25.16 13.84
CA PRO A 97 4.86 23.84 13.64
C PRO A 97 4.15 23.52 14.95
N LEU A 98 2.81 23.40 14.89
CA LEU A 98 2.05 22.99 16.06
C LEU A 98 2.77 21.75 16.60
N PRO A 99 3.16 21.73 17.89
CA PRO A 99 3.73 20.52 18.47
C PRO A 99 2.80 19.37 18.10
N PRO A 100 3.33 18.19 17.71
CA PRO A 100 2.51 17.11 17.17
C PRO A 100 1.31 16.97 18.08
N SER A 101 0.12 17.29 17.54
CA SER A 101 -1.07 17.60 18.34
C SER A 101 -1.65 16.37 19.04
N ASN A 102 -0.90 15.28 19.03
CA ASN A 102 -1.14 14.11 19.84
C ASN A 102 0.21 13.53 20.33
N PRO A 103 0.55 13.61 21.63
CA PRO A 103 1.71 12.91 22.20
C PRO A 103 1.61 11.37 22.11
N MET A 104 0.45 10.83 21.74
CA MET A 104 0.26 9.40 21.44
C MET A 104 0.53 9.04 19.97
N ALA A 105 0.89 10.00 19.11
CA ALA A 105 1.24 9.72 17.71
C ALA A 105 2.69 9.23 17.52
N ALA A 106 3.44 9.02 18.61
CA ALA A 106 4.83 8.56 18.56
C ALA A 106 5.01 7.09 18.13
N GLY A 107 3.92 6.41 17.76
CA GLY A 107 3.91 4.97 17.48
C GLY A 107 4.26 4.13 18.71
N THR A 108 4.19 2.82 18.57
CA THR A 108 4.78 1.85 19.50
C THR A 108 6.23 1.56 19.09
N PRO A 109 7.08 0.99 19.98
CA PRO A 109 8.44 0.58 19.60
C PRO A 109 8.51 -0.44 18.47
N THR A 110 7.40 -1.11 18.16
CA THR A 110 7.26 -2.04 17.05
C THR A 110 6.72 -1.40 15.77
N ASP A 111 6.24 -0.15 15.85
CA ASP A 111 5.72 0.53 14.67
C ASP A 111 6.90 0.99 13.80
N PRO A 112 6.85 0.75 12.48
CA PRO A 112 7.88 1.25 11.58
C PRO A 112 7.82 2.79 11.49
N ASP A 113 8.98 3.41 11.34
CA ASP A 113 9.06 4.83 11.01
C ASP A 113 8.66 5.03 9.55
N MET A 114 7.42 5.50 9.34
CA MET A 114 6.88 5.74 8.01
C MET A 114 7.42 7.02 7.34
N LEU A 115 8.10 7.89 8.10
CA LEU A 115 8.70 9.14 7.59
C LEU A 115 10.14 8.92 7.15
N ALA A 116 10.86 8.02 7.82
CA ALA A 116 12.21 7.61 7.48
C ALA A 116 12.32 6.08 7.47
N PRO A 117 11.73 5.41 6.47
CA PRO A 117 11.77 3.95 6.39
C PRO A 117 13.22 3.47 6.21
N VAL A 118 13.58 2.41 6.94
CA VAL A 118 14.90 1.78 6.88
C VAL A 118 14.71 0.30 6.55
N VAL A 119 15.44 -0.16 5.53
CA VAL A 119 15.52 -1.60 5.20
C VAL A 119 16.70 -2.20 5.97
N PRO A 120 16.47 -3.14 6.91
CA PRO A 120 17.53 -3.64 7.80
C PRO A 120 18.33 -4.81 7.20
N TRP A 121 18.02 -5.27 5.99
CA TRP A 121 18.73 -6.33 5.27
C TRP A 121 19.45 -5.80 4.02
N GLU A 122 20.46 -6.53 3.58
CA GLU A 122 21.23 -6.19 2.38
C GLU A 122 20.48 -6.61 1.11
N MET A 123 20.59 -5.81 0.05
CA MET A 123 20.06 -6.15 -1.28
C MET A 123 20.96 -7.17 -1.97
N VAL A 124 20.39 -8.27 -2.47
CA VAL A 124 21.18 -9.42 -2.94
C VAL A 124 21.25 -9.57 -4.45
N LEU A 125 20.42 -8.85 -5.22
CA LEU A 125 20.46 -8.90 -6.67
C LEU A 125 21.60 -8.04 -7.24
N THR A 126 22.26 -8.58 -8.26
CA THR A 126 23.32 -7.90 -9.01
C THR A 126 22.76 -6.89 -10.01
N ASP A 127 23.59 -5.96 -10.48
CA ASP A 127 23.19 -4.96 -11.50
C ASP A 127 22.66 -5.62 -12.80
N GLU A 128 23.20 -6.78 -13.17
CA GLU A 128 22.74 -7.53 -14.35
C GLU A 128 21.36 -8.14 -14.13
N GLU A 129 21.12 -8.71 -12.95
CA GLU A 129 19.81 -9.23 -12.55
C GLU A 129 18.78 -8.09 -12.47
N MET A 130 19.16 -6.93 -11.92
CA MET A 130 18.30 -5.74 -11.85
C MET A 130 17.88 -5.22 -13.22
N ARG A 131 18.81 -5.18 -14.20
CA ARG A 131 18.46 -4.84 -15.60
C ARG A 131 17.44 -5.80 -16.20
N LEU A 132 17.57 -7.10 -15.89
CA LEU A 132 16.64 -8.11 -16.36
C LEU A 132 15.27 -8.00 -15.69
N VAL A 133 15.24 -7.81 -14.37
CA VAL A 133 14.01 -7.56 -13.61
C VAL A 133 13.27 -6.34 -14.15
N ALA A 134 13.97 -5.23 -14.41
CA ALA A 134 13.37 -4.03 -15.00
C ALA A 134 12.78 -4.30 -16.40
N ALA A 135 13.55 -4.94 -17.27
CA ALA A 135 13.08 -5.29 -18.61
C ALA A 135 11.87 -6.24 -18.60
N LEU A 136 11.82 -7.18 -17.66
CA LEU A 136 10.70 -8.12 -17.51
C LEU A 136 9.47 -7.45 -16.88
N ALA A 137 9.66 -6.57 -15.91
CA ALA A 137 8.59 -5.81 -15.28
C ALA A 137 7.86 -4.93 -16.33
N ASP A 138 8.60 -4.29 -17.23
CA ASP A 138 8.03 -3.47 -18.31
C ASP A 138 7.31 -4.28 -19.39
N VAL A 139 7.60 -5.58 -19.52
CA VAL A 139 6.82 -6.48 -20.38
C VAL A 139 5.46 -6.81 -19.75
N ILE A 140 5.41 -6.90 -18.41
CA ILE A 140 4.18 -7.24 -17.67
C ILE A 140 3.28 -6.01 -17.51
N ILE A 141 3.85 -4.87 -17.13
CA ILE A 141 3.14 -3.59 -17.01
C ILE A 141 3.93 -2.53 -17.82
N PRO A 142 3.66 -2.40 -19.13
CA PRO A 142 4.28 -1.40 -19.97
C PRO A 142 3.70 0.00 -19.70
N ALA A 143 4.42 1.03 -20.15
CA ALA A 143 3.86 2.38 -20.18
C ALA A 143 2.69 2.45 -21.17
N ASP A 144 1.60 3.09 -20.76
CA ASP A 144 0.42 3.37 -21.58
C ASP A 144 -0.07 4.81 -21.38
N ASP A 145 -1.26 5.14 -21.90
CA ASP A 145 -1.84 6.48 -21.78
C ASP A 145 -2.27 6.84 -20.34
N ARG A 146 -2.38 5.84 -19.45
CA ARG A 146 -2.91 6.00 -18.09
C ARG A 146 -1.79 6.03 -17.05
N SER A 147 -0.72 5.30 -17.30
CA SER A 147 0.32 5.03 -16.31
C SER A 147 1.71 4.82 -16.94
N PRO A 148 2.79 5.17 -16.23
CA PRO A 148 4.15 4.86 -16.67
C PRO A 148 4.44 3.36 -16.56
N ALA A 149 5.55 2.90 -17.14
CA ALA A 149 5.98 1.51 -17.03
C ALA A 149 6.37 1.16 -15.59
N ALA A 150 6.29 -0.13 -15.22
CA ALA A 150 6.64 -0.58 -13.88
C ALA A 150 8.06 -0.20 -13.44
N SER A 151 9.05 -0.27 -14.33
CA SER A 151 10.43 0.12 -14.01
C SER A 151 10.57 1.59 -13.60
N ALA A 152 9.71 2.47 -14.13
CA ALA A 152 9.72 3.89 -13.83
C ALA A 152 9.16 4.23 -12.43
N LEU A 153 8.47 3.28 -11.78
CA LEU A 153 7.87 3.43 -10.46
C LEU A 153 8.64 2.71 -9.35
N GLY A 154 9.89 2.31 -9.59
CA GLY A 154 10.72 1.64 -8.59
C GLY A 154 10.33 0.18 -8.30
N VAL A 155 9.47 -0.43 -9.13
CA VAL A 155 9.06 -1.83 -8.97
C VAL A 155 10.25 -2.81 -8.96
N PRO A 156 11.31 -2.65 -9.77
CA PRO A 156 12.49 -3.52 -9.70
C PRO A 156 13.20 -3.46 -8.34
N ASP A 157 13.24 -2.28 -7.71
CA ASP A 157 13.83 -2.10 -6.39
C ASP A 157 12.99 -2.80 -5.32
N TYR A 158 11.66 -2.70 -5.41
CA TYR A 158 10.74 -3.47 -4.56
C TYR A 158 10.95 -4.98 -4.73
N VAL A 159 11.09 -5.49 -5.96
CA VAL A 159 11.34 -6.91 -6.20
C VAL A 159 12.65 -7.35 -5.52
N ASN A 160 13.72 -6.55 -5.66
CA ASN A 160 15.00 -6.82 -5.00
C ASN A 160 14.86 -6.82 -3.48
N GLU A 161 14.17 -5.83 -2.91
CA GLU A 161 13.92 -5.75 -1.47
C GLU A 161 13.17 -6.99 -0.97
N PHE A 162 12.08 -7.37 -1.64
CA PHE A 162 11.23 -8.49 -1.28
C PHE A 162 12.00 -9.82 -1.27
N VAL A 163 12.76 -10.12 -2.32
CA VAL A 163 13.52 -11.38 -2.40
C VAL A 163 14.78 -11.38 -1.54
N SER A 164 15.24 -10.20 -1.12
CA SER A 164 16.36 -10.05 -0.18
C SER A 164 15.93 -10.20 1.27
N ALA A 165 14.64 -10.08 1.56
CA ALA A 165 14.12 -10.09 2.91
C ALA A 165 14.27 -11.49 3.57
N PRO A 166 14.60 -11.57 4.87
CA PRO A 166 14.69 -12.84 5.58
C PRO A 166 13.39 -13.65 5.50
N GLY A 167 13.47 -14.94 5.18
CA GLY A 167 12.31 -15.82 5.00
C GLY A 167 11.75 -15.88 3.57
N HIS A 168 12.35 -15.15 2.62
CA HIS A 168 12.00 -15.16 1.19
C HIS A 168 13.04 -15.87 0.31
N GLU A 169 13.84 -16.77 0.88
CA GLU A 169 14.93 -17.45 0.16
C GLU A 169 14.40 -18.29 -1.01
N ASP A 170 13.23 -18.90 -0.85
CA ASP A 170 12.59 -19.67 -1.93
C ASP A 170 12.17 -18.77 -3.11
N ASN A 171 11.71 -17.54 -2.83
CA ASN A 171 11.40 -16.56 -3.86
C ASN A 171 12.66 -16.15 -4.62
N LEU A 172 13.78 -15.92 -3.92
CA LEU A 172 15.06 -15.58 -4.53
C LEU A 172 15.57 -16.72 -5.44
N ILE A 173 15.46 -17.97 -5.00
CA ILE A 173 15.87 -19.14 -5.79
C ILE A 173 15.01 -19.26 -7.06
N ALA A 174 13.69 -19.13 -6.93
CA ALA A 174 12.77 -19.19 -8.05
C ALA A 174 13.04 -18.05 -9.05
N LEU A 175 13.22 -16.83 -8.56
CA LEU A 175 13.56 -15.66 -9.36
C LEU A 175 14.84 -15.91 -10.17
N ARG A 176 15.95 -16.24 -9.51
CA ARG A 176 17.23 -16.48 -10.18
C ARG A 176 17.17 -17.60 -11.22
N GLY A 177 16.45 -18.67 -10.92
CA GLY A 177 16.21 -19.76 -11.88
C GLY A 177 15.47 -19.27 -13.14
N GLY A 178 14.45 -18.44 -12.95
CA GLY A 178 13.69 -17.79 -14.00
C GLY A 178 14.52 -16.82 -14.86
N LEU A 179 15.23 -15.88 -14.22
CA LEU A 179 16.09 -14.90 -14.90
C LEU A 179 17.18 -15.61 -15.73
N ALA A 180 17.80 -16.67 -15.18
CA ALA A 180 18.79 -17.46 -15.90
C ALA A 180 18.18 -18.19 -17.11
N TRP A 181 16.95 -18.70 -16.98
CA TRP A 181 16.25 -19.31 -18.12
C TRP A 181 15.92 -18.29 -19.20
N LEU A 182 15.46 -17.08 -18.85
CA LEU A 182 15.15 -16.01 -19.81
C LEU A 182 16.39 -15.62 -20.63
N ASN A 183 17.54 -15.46 -19.97
CA ASN A 183 18.81 -15.17 -20.66
C ASN A 183 19.23 -16.28 -21.62
N ARG A 184 19.05 -17.54 -21.22
CA ARG A 184 19.31 -18.68 -22.11
C ARG A 184 18.35 -18.69 -23.30
N ALA A 185 17.05 -18.48 -23.07
CA ALA A 185 16.05 -18.44 -24.14
C ALA A 185 16.35 -17.32 -25.15
N ALA A 186 16.77 -16.14 -24.68
CA ALA A 186 17.18 -15.02 -25.54
C ALA A 186 18.35 -15.41 -26.47
N ARG A 187 19.38 -16.06 -25.92
CA ARG A 187 20.56 -16.53 -26.67
C ARG A 187 20.19 -17.61 -27.68
N GLU A 188 19.45 -18.62 -27.24
CA GLU A 188 19.16 -19.81 -28.07
C GLU A 188 18.18 -19.50 -29.22
N ARG A 189 17.22 -18.60 -29.01
CA ARG A 189 16.15 -18.34 -29.99
C ARG A 189 16.44 -17.15 -30.90
N PHE A 190 17.20 -16.17 -30.43
CA PHE A 190 17.36 -14.90 -31.12
C PHE A 190 18.83 -14.46 -31.30
N ASP A 191 19.80 -15.28 -30.89
CA ASP A 191 21.24 -14.93 -30.95
C ASP A 191 21.57 -13.60 -30.25
N ALA A 192 20.77 -13.26 -29.22
CA ALA A 192 20.95 -12.05 -28.42
C ALA A 192 21.90 -12.29 -27.24
N GLU A 193 22.51 -11.23 -26.71
CA GLU A 193 23.41 -11.33 -25.56
C GLU A 193 22.68 -11.75 -24.27
N ASP A 194 21.55 -11.11 -24.00
CA ASP A 194 20.70 -11.33 -22.82
C ASP A 194 19.24 -10.97 -23.13
N PHE A 195 18.33 -11.27 -22.20
CA PHE A 195 16.91 -10.96 -22.36
C PHE A 195 16.61 -9.45 -22.49
N PRO A 196 17.24 -8.54 -21.72
CA PRO A 196 17.09 -7.10 -21.91
C PRO A 196 17.36 -6.60 -23.33
N ALA A 197 18.35 -7.17 -24.02
CA ALA A 197 18.73 -6.82 -25.39
C ALA A 197 17.69 -7.19 -26.47
N LEU A 198 16.69 -8.01 -26.12
CA LEU A 198 15.63 -8.39 -27.06
C LEU A 198 14.70 -7.21 -27.40
N THR A 199 14.18 -7.25 -28.63
CA THR A 199 13.04 -6.39 -29.01
C THR A 199 11.78 -6.76 -28.22
N LEU A 200 10.84 -5.84 -28.10
CA LEU A 200 9.59 -6.10 -27.37
C LEU A 200 8.81 -7.31 -27.91
N ALA A 201 8.76 -7.47 -29.23
CA ALA A 201 8.12 -8.63 -29.86
C ALA A 201 8.78 -9.96 -29.47
N GLN A 202 10.11 -9.99 -29.41
CA GLN A 202 10.87 -11.19 -28.99
C GLN A 202 10.69 -11.48 -27.49
N LYS A 203 10.59 -10.44 -26.65
CA LYS A 203 10.28 -10.60 -25.23
C LYS A 203 8.89 -11.23 -25.05
N HIS A 204 7.88 -10.72 -25.76
CA HIS A 204 6.54 -11.30 -25.75
C HIS A 204 6.54 -12.75 -26.24
N GLU A 205 7.25 -13.08 -27.32
CA GLU A 205 7.32 -14.46 -27.81
C GLU A 205 7.80 -15.46 -26.74
N ILE A 206 8.80 -15.08 -25.93
CA ILE A 206 9.26 -15.91 -24.81
C ILE A 206 8.23 -15.92 -23.66
N CYS A 207 7.70 -14.75 -23.29
CA CYS A 207 6.80 -14.61 -22.14
C CYS A 207 5.43 -15.29 -22.36
N ASP A 208 4.90 -15.25 -23.58
CA ASP A 208 3.59 -15.81 -23.92
C ASP A 208 3.55 -17.34 -23.76
N GLU A 209 4.69 -18.03 -23.87
CA GLU A 209 4.78 -19.48 -23.64
C GLU A 209 4.64 -19.88 -22.17
N ILE A 210 4.93 -18.94 -21.26
CA ILE A 210 4.97 -19.17 -19.81
C ILE A 210 3.98 -18.29 -19.04
N CYS A 211 3.16 -17.49 -19.74
CA CYS A 211 2.29 -16.49 -19.11
C CYS A 211 1.14 -17.10 -18.28
N PHE A 212 0.84 -18.39 -18.50
CA PHE A 212 -0.23 -19.10 -17.81
C PHE A 212 0.16 -20.56 -17.53
N GLU A 213 0.38 -20.89 -16.25
CA GLU A 213 0.87 -22.22 -15.84
C GLU A 213 0.02 -23.37 -16.37
N PRO A 214 -1.33 -23.37 -16.32
CA PRO A 214 -2.12 -24.51 -16.79
C PRO A 214 -1.93 -24.87 -18.26
N ASP A 215 -1.68 -23.87 -19.12
CA ASP A 215 -1.54 -24.05 -20.56
C ASP A 215 -0.08 -24.20 -21.02
N ALA A 216 0.89 -23.82 -20.17
CA ALA A 216 2.31 -23.94 -20.49
C ALA A 216 2.72 -25.40 -20.80
N PRO A 217 3.67 -25.63 -21.73
CA PRO A 217 4.25 -26.94 -21.99
C PRO A 217 4.76 -27.63 -20.72
N ALA A 218 4.71 -28.97 -20.69
CA ALA A 218 5.05 -29.74 -19.49
C ALA A 218 6.48 -29.47 -18.99
N ASP A 219 7.42 -29.22 -19.91
CA ASP A 219 8.81 -28.89 -19.67
C ASP A 219 9.04 -27.41 -19.28
N LEU A 220 8.05 -26.54 -19.51
CA LEU A 220 8.08 -25.12 -19.15
C LEU A 220 7.23 -24.78 -17.91
N LYS A 221 6.56 -25.75 -17.29
CA LYS A 221 5.78 -25.53 -16.05
C LYS A 221 6.58 -24.82 -14.94
N PRO A 222 7.85 -25.18 -14.65
CA PRO A 222 8.62 -24.46 -13.64
C PRO A 222 8.80 -22.97 -13.95
N GLN A 223 9.01 -22.63 -15.22
CA GLN A 223 9.19 -21.28 -15.72
C GLN A 223 7.88 -20.50 -15.68
N ALA A 224 6.76 -21.15 -15.99
CA ALA A 224 5.45 -20.54 -15.87
C ALA A 224 5.09 -20.22 -14.40
N ARG A 225 5.46 -21.07 -13.44
CA ARG A 225 5.31 -20.77 -12.00
C ARG A 225 6.17 -19.60 -11.55
N PHE A 226 7.42 -19.55 -12.05
CA PHE A 226 8.28 -18.39 -11.81
C PHE A 226 7.64 -17.11 -12.36
N PHE A 227 7.14 -17.14 -13.60
CA PHE A 227 6.54 -15.97 -14.23
C PHE A 227 5.27 -15.50 -13.52
N ASP A 228 4.45 -16.44 -13.04
CA ASP A 228 3.28 -16.17 -12.21
C ASP A 228 3.66 -15.44 -10.92
N GLN A 229 4.63 -15.99 -10.16
CA GLN A 229 5.15 -15.35 -8.96
C GLN A 229 5.77 -13.98 -9.22
N PHE A 230 6.49 -13.82 -10.34
CA PHE A 230 7.10 -12.55 -10.72
C PHE A 230 6.04 -11.51 -11.09
N ARG A 231 4.98 -11.91 -11.81
CA ARG A 231 3.82 -11.05 -12.11
C ARG A 231 3.13 -10.59 -10.83
N ASP A 232 2.96 -11.46 -9.83
CA ASP A 232 2.37 -11.08 -8.55
C ASP A 232 3.20 -10.02 -7.83
N MET A 233 4.53 -10.17 -7.81
CA MET A 233 5.43 -9.15 -7.24
C MET A 233 5.36 -7.83 -8.01
N VAL A 234 5.41 -7.87 -9.35
CA VAL A 234 5.33 -6.65 -10.18
C VAL A 234 3.98 -5.94 -9.97
N SER A 235 2.89 -6.69 -9.96
CA SER A 235 1.54 -6.17 -9.72
C SER A 235 1.43 -5.53 -8.33
N THR A 236 1.98 -6.19 -7.31
CA THR A 236 1.98 -5.68 -5.94
C THR A 236 2.80 -4.40 -5.84
N GLY A 237 4.02 -4.38 -6.38
CA GLY A 237 4.87 -3.19 -6.37
C GLY A 237 4.24 -2.03 -7.14
N PHE A 238 3.64 -2.30 -8.30
CA PHE A 238 3.07 -1.25 -9.15
C PHE A 238 1.82 -0.63 -8.55
N TRP A 239 0.80 -1.42 -8.22
CA TRP A 239 -0.50 -0.91 -7.79
C TRP A 239 -0.56 -0.43 -6.33
N THR A 240 0.55 -0.53 -5.59
CA THR A 240 0.73 0.10 -4.28
C THR A 240 1.38 1.49 -4.35
N THR A 241 1.83 1.92 -5.54
CA THR A 241 2.28 3.29 -5.78
C THR A 241 1.12 4.25 -5.98
N GLU A 242 1.38 5.57 -5.92
CA GLU A 242 0.34 6.57 -6.15
C GLU A 242 -0.19 6.54 -7.59
N GLU A 243 0.70 6.39 -8.57
CA GLU A 243 0.39 6.25 -9.98
C GLU A 243 -0.39 4.96 -10.27
N GLY A 244 0.04 3.84 -9.69
CA GLY A 244 -0.68 2.58 -9.81
C GLY A 244 -2.08 2.63 -9.18
N MET A 245 -2.22 3.18 -7.97
CA MET A 245 -3.54 3.37 -7.35
C MET A 245 -4.47 4.21 -8.23
N ARG A 246 -3.95 5.27 -8.87
CA ARG A 246 -4.71 6.07 -9.84
C ARG A 246 -5.08 5.24 -11.08
N ASP A 247 -4.19 4.40 -11.59
CA ASP A 247 -4.46 3.51 -12.74
C ASP A 247 -5.64 2.55 -12.48
N LEU A 248 -5.76 2.03 -11.24
CA LEU A 248 -6.90 1.21 -10.80
C LEU A 248 -8.19 2.00 -10.63
N GLY A 249 -8.11 3.33 -10.56
CA GLY A 249 -9.23 4.18 -10.13
C GLY A 249 -9.54 4.04 -8.63
N TYR A 250 -8.56 3.69 -7.81
CA TYR A 250 -8.74 3.57 -6.37
C TYR A 250 -8.87 4.94 -5.70
N VAL A 251 -9.96 5.16 -4.94
CA VAL A 251 -10.28 6.45 -4.27
C VAL A 251 -10.27 6.35 -2.74
N GLY A 252 -9.91 5.19 -2.17
CA GLY A 252 -10.07 4.93 -0.73
C GLY A 252 -9.12 5.68 0.20
N ASN A 253 -8.01 6.23 -0.31
CA ASN A 253 -7.03 6.99 0.48
C ASN A 253 -7.36 8.50 0.55
N VAL A 254 -8.56 8.91 0.11
CA VAL A 254 -9.03 10.29 0.20
C VAL A 254 -9.96 10.42 1.41
N PRO A 255 -9.70 11.35 2.35
CA PRO A 255 -10.59 11.57 3.48
C PRO A 255 -11.95 12.10 2.99
N LEU A 256 -13.03 11.46 3.42
CA LEU A 256 -14.40 11.89 3.14
C LEU A 256 -15.01 12.59 4.36
N PRO A 257 -15.68 13.75 4.19
CA PRO A 257 -16.34 14.45 5.30
C PRO A 257 -17.56 13.70 5.83
N SER A 258 -18.24 12.95 4.98
CA SER A 258 -19.32 12.03 5.31
C SER A 258 -19.20 10.77 4.45
N PHE A 259 -19.65 9.64 4.98
CA PHE A 259 -19.84 8.41 4.22
C PHE A 259 -21.34 8.23 4.01
N ASP A 260 -21.80 8.46 2.78
CA ASP A 260 -23.23 8.43 2.44
C ASP A 260 -23.81 7.00 2.33
N GLY A 261 -22.97 5.99 2.56
CA GLY A 261 -23.34 4.58 2.46
C GLY A 261 -23.27 4.04 1.03
N PRO A 262 -23.63 2.75 0.84
CA PRO A 262 -23.73 2.14 -0.48
C PRO A 262 -24.78 2.86 -1.34
N PRO A 263 -24.59 2.92 -2.68
CA PRO A 263 -25.57 3.54 -3.56
C PRO A 263 -26.96 2.87 -3.45
N PRO A 264 -28.07 3.64 -3.52
CA PRO A 264 -29.42 3.10 -3.39
C PRO A 264 -29.73 1.96 -4.36
N GLU A 265 -29.19 2.01 -5.58
CA GLU A 265 -29.36 0.95 -6.59
C GLU A 265 -28.72 -0.39 -6.17
N VAL A 266 -27.67 -0.37 -5.37
CA VAL A 266 -27.02 -1.58 -4.84
C VAL A 266 -27.84 -2.13 -3.67
N LEU A 267 -28.33 -1.26 -2.79
CA LEU A 267 -29.22 -1.64 -1.69
C LEU A 267 -30.52 -2.28 -2.22
N ALA A 268 -31.06 -1.74 -3.31
CA ALA A 268 -32.20 -2.29 -4.03
C ALA A 268 -31.96 -3.72 -4.52
N GLN A 269 -30.80 -3.96 -5.15
CA GLN A 269 -30.44 -5.29 -5.63
C GLN A 269 -30.27 -6.31 -4.49
N LEU A 270 -29.83 -5.86 -3.33
CA LEU A 270 -29.63 -6.69 -2.14
C LEU A 270 -30.90 -6.85 -1.29
N GLY A 271 -32.00 -6.15 -1.65
CA GLY A 271 -33.25 -6.18 -0.88
C GLY A 271 -33.13 -5.51 0.49
N LEU A 272 -32.16 -4.61 0.68
CA LEU A 272 -31.89 -3.89 1.93
C LEU A 272 -32.58 -2.52 1.96
N GLU A 273 -33.75 -2.41 1.34
CA GLU A 273 -34.54 -1.17 1.29
C GLU A 273 -35.47 -1.08 2.51
N GLY A 274 -35.15 -0.24 3.50
CA GLY A 274 -36.03 0.03 4.66
C GLY A 274 -35.29 0.39 5.95
N ASP A 275 -36.04 0.45 7.07
CA ASP A 275 -35.57 0.76 8.46
C ASP A 275 -34.50 -0.23 9.01
N ASP A 276 -34.01 -1.16 8.19
CA ASP A 276 -33.00 -2.16 8.54
C ASP A 276 -31.56 -1.59 8.49
N LEU A 277 -31.41 -0.30 8.15
CA LEU A 277 -30.15 0.45 8.13
C LEU A 277 -30.07 1.38 9.35
N VAL A 278 -29.83 0.83 10.54
CA VAL A 278 -29.57 1.59 11.80
C VAL A 278 -28.22 1.20 12.37
#